data_AF-A0A3B9WUD2-F1
#
_entry.id   AF-A0A3B9WUD2-F1
#
_cell.length_a   1.000
_cell.length_b   1.000
_cell.length_c   1.000
_cell.angle_alpha   90.00
_cell.angle_beta   90.00
_cell.angle_gamma   90.00
#
_symmetry.space_group_name_H-M   'P 1'
#
loop_
_entity.id
_entity.type
_entity.pdbx_description
1 polymer ?
#
loop_
_entity_poly.entity_id
_entity_poly.type
_entity_poly.pdbx_seq_one_letter_code
_entity_poly.pdbx_strand_id
1 'polypeptide(L)'
;MNREQFRHDLRRGLGSCYAELKQCGDPEKYRADIFWGCDHAFAYDAQSEGVRGPYLFGMIKLLGDYPDFCELAEAGAKSNLMDTTWRFEHYISLLTLMADAYEPASKIVWEIYQILLHELRTGGQTQWGTWPAYDHMSYLCVLIFDDMCGTDDERAEFLLKVFSDYGDIMRMRPHLKAYLEDGWLEAHAGEVLGKNRIWKMLEENQSDPNLYCYLEQWKKNDGERRTLGQLTPKTNTEIKTAQEIYKELQAYDEEQEPLGMIQWTRRLEKTGDTGELTKLIEMYGTETDGQMRYRLLFVIRTKREASVFDKKGIARVISDMDSESDRLKEEAARVLSIIRDDSVRQYAIDRINRGVTDIDTISILIGNYQEGDGRLLAGLIRSISADETNDFCHGMFGDILDLIDESKEADNELSDVLLPYLYHEGNCSGCRRRIVEHMKRRGILTLDIIEQCLYDCNEEIREIASKWMG
;
A
#
# COMPACT_ATOMS: atom_id res chain seq x y z
N MET A 1 -26.36 -8.22 -13.21
CA MET A 1 -24.96 -8.67 -13.38
C MET A 1 -24.91 -10.21 -13.47
N ASN A 2 -23.86 -10.81 -14.06
CA ASN A 2 -23.63 -12.27 -13.99
C ASN A 2 -22.63 -12.61 -12.85
N ARG A 3 -22.50 -13.88 -12.46
CA ARG A 3 -21.66 -14.27 -11.32
C ARG A 3 -20.15 -14.07 -11.54
N GLU A 4 -19.69 -14.21 -12.79
CA GLU A 4 -18.28 -14.01 -13.14
C GLU A 4 -17.89 -12.54 -12.97
N GLN A 5 -18.69 -11.63 -13.52
CA GLN A 5 -18.52 -10.18 -13.33
C GLN A 5 -18.65 -9.79 -11.87
N PHE A 6 -19.59 -10.38 -11.13
CA PHE A 6 -19.75 -10.09 -9.70
C PHE A 6 -18.49 -10.48 -8.92
N ARG A 7 -17.91 -11.66 -9.18
CA ARG A 7 -16.64 -12.07 -8.53
C ARG A 7 -15.48 -11.15 -8.93
N HIS A 8 -15.40 -10.78 -10.20
CA HIS A 8 -14.39 -9.87 -10.73
C HIS A 8 -14.41 -8.52 -9.99
N ASP A 9 -15.59 -7.93 -9.87
CA ASP A 9 -15.81 -6.63 -9.24
C ASP A 9 -15.66 -6.70 -7.71
N LEU A 10 -16.12 -7.78 -7.09
CA LEU A 10 -15.96 -8.06 -5.67
C LEU A 10 -14.47 -8.15 -5.29
N ARG A 11 -13.68 -8.87 -6.10
CA ARG A 11 -12.21 -8.97 -5.95
C ARG A 11 -11.51 -7.63 -6.14
N ARG A 12 -12.12 -6.63 -6.74
CA ARG A 12 -11.56 -5.27 -6.85
C ARG A 12 -12.13 -4.29 -5.83
N GLY A 13 -13.28 -4.60 -5.24
CA GLY A 13 -13.92 -3.73 -4.26
C GLY A 13 -14.74 -2.62 -4.91
N LEU A 14 -15.25 -2.89 -6.12
CA LEU A 14 -16.08 -1.94 -6.87
C LEU A 14 -17.51 -1.92 -6.34
N GLY A 15 -18.08 -0.73 -6.19
CA GLY A 15 -19.44 -0.60 -5.68
C GLY A 15 -20.54 -1.14 -6.59
N SER A 16 -20.22 -1.55 -7.82
CA SER A 16 -21.13 -2.26 -8.73
C SER A 16 -21.75 -3.51 -8.10
N CYS A 17 -20.99 -4.27 -7.29
CA CYS A 17 -21.51 -5.42 -6.56
C CYS A 17 -22.60 -5.02 -5.55
N TYR A 18 -22.35 -3.96 -4.79
CA TYR A 18 -23.28 -3.47 -3.80
C TYR A 18 -24.54 -2.88 -4.46
N ALA A 19 -24.38 -2.14 -5.56
CA ALA A 19 -25.48 -1.61 -6.35
C ALA A 19 -26.36 -2.74 -6.93
N GLU A 20 -25.74 -3.77 -7.50
CA GLU A 20 -26.45 -4.97 -7.99
C GLU A 20 -27.22 -5.65 -6.86
N LEU A 21 -26.64 -5.83 -5.67
CA LEU A 21 -27.34 -6.46 -4.53
C LEU A 21 -28.59 -5.67 -4.12
N LYS A 22 -28.52 -4.33 -4.11
CA LYS A 22 -29.68 -3.48 -3.78
C LYS A 22 -30.81 -3.57 -4.80
N GLN A 23 -30.48 -3.76 -6.07
CA GLN A 23 -31.44 -3.68 -7.18
C GLN A 23 -31.95 -5.06 -7.64
N CYS A 24 -31.18 -6.13 -7.39
CA CYS A 24 -31.56 -7.46 -7.84
C CYS A 24 -32.72 -8.02 -7.01
N GLY A 25 -33.64 -8.72 -7.67
CA GLY A 25 -34.80 -9.33 -7.00
C GLY A 25 -34.46 -10.59 -6.18
N ASP A 26 -33.22 -11.08 -6.28
CA ASP A 26 -32.72 -12.27 -5.59
C ASP A 26 -31.24 -12.08 -5.21
N PRO A 27 -30.94 -11.41 -4.08
CA PRO A 27 -29.57 -11.22 -3.59
C PRO A 27 -28.87 -12.52 -3.20
N GLU A 28 -29.64 -13.54 -2.82
CA GLU A 28 -29.15 -14.82 -2.31
C GLU A 28 -28.30 -15.57 -3.35
N LYS A 29 -28.57 -15.37 -4.64
CA LYS A 29 -27.76 -15.95 -5.73
C LYS A 29 -26.27 -15.57 -5.67
N TYR A 30 -25.91 -14.47 -5.00
CA TYR A 30 -24.53 -14.01 -4.82
C TYR A 30 -23.93 -14.37 -3.46
N ARG A 31 -24.69 -15.00 -2.55
CA ARG A 31 -24.24 -15.33 -1.20
C ARG A 31 -22.92 -16.09 -1.20
N ALA A 32 -22.79 -17.11 -2.04
CA ALA A 32 -21.57 -17.90 -2.16
C ALA A 32 -20.35 -17.09 -2.67
N ASP A 33 -20.59 -16.05 -3.47
CA ASP A 33 -19.54 -15.18 -3.99
C ASP A 33 -19.10 -14.17 -2.92
N ILE A 34 -20.04 -13.64 -2.13
CA ILE A 34 -19.75 -12.77 -0.98
C ILE A 34 -19.00 -13.56 0.11
N PHE A 35 -19.43 -14.80 0.40
CA PHE A 35 -18.75 -15.69 1.33
C PHE A 35 -17.30 -15.94 0.89
N TRP A 36 -17.09 -16.21 -0.40
CA TRP A 36 -15.73 -16.31 -0.97
C TRP A 36 -14.93 -15.02 -0.77
N GLY A 37 -15.55 -13.83 -0.95
CA GLY A 37 -14.88 -12.56 -0.67
C GLY A 37 -14.53 -12.34 0.80
N CYS A 38 -15.36 -12.83 1.72
CA CYS A 38 -15.07 -12.80 3.16
C CYS A 38 -13.95 -13.77 3.55
N ASP A 39 -13.70 -14.84 2.79
CA ASP A 39 -12.63 -15.81 3.01
C ASP A 39 -11.27 -15.38 2.41
N HIS A 40 -11.21 -14.24 1.71
CA HIS A 40 -10.00 -13.80 1.00
C HIS A 40 -9.68 -12.33 1.28
N ALA A 41 -8.47 -12.08 1.79
CA ALA A 41 -7.93 -10.73 1.93
C ALA A 41 -7.48 -10.19 0.55
N PHE A 42 -8.35 -9.44 -0.12
CA PHE A 42 -8.09 -8.87 -1.46
C PHE A 42 -7.48 -7.46 -1.46
N ALA A 43 -7.24 -6.86 -0.30
CA ALA A 43 -6.50 -5.61 -0.24
C ALA A 43 -5.12 -5.81 -0.89
N TYR A 44 -4.75 -4.91 -1.81
CA TYR A 44 -3.45 -4.87 -2.42
C TYR A 44 -2.39 -4.54 -1.35
N ASP A 45 -2.62 -3.46 -0.61
CA ASP A 45 -1.80 -3.04 0.52
C ASP A 45 -2.69 -2.42 1.60
N ALA A 46 -3.09 -3.23 2.58
CA ALA A 46 -4.01 -2.78 3.62
C ALA A 46 -3.41 -1.71 4.53
N GLN A 47 -2.08 -1.55 4.57
CA GLN A 47 -1.45 -0.44 5.27
C GLN A 47 -1.80 0.91 4.64
N SER A 48 -1.89 0.95 3.31
CA SER A 48 -2.15 2.18 2.55
C SER A 48 -3.63 2.40 2.26
N GLU A 49 -4.42 1.33 2.12
CA GLU A 49 -5.80 1.42 1.64
C GLU A 49 -6.86 0.84 2.59
N GLY A 50 -6.44 0.24 3.70
CA GLY A 50 -7.30 -0.49 4.62
C GLY A 50 -7.70 -1.88 4.11
N VAL A 51 -8.37 -2.64 4.96
CA VAL A 51 -8.97 -3.94 4.60
C VAL A 51 -10.35 -3.76 3.99
N ARG A 52 -10.88 -4.81 3.37
CA ARG A 52 -12.19 -4.77 2.70
C ARG A 52 -13.37 -5.14 3.60
N GLY A 53 -13.12 -5.31 4.90
CA GLY A 53 -14.14 -5.62 5.91
C GLY A 53 -15.37 -4.70 5.83
N PRO A 54 -15.23 -3.36 5.86
CA PRO A 54 -16.36 -2.43 5.77
C PRO A 54 -17.23 -2.62 4.51
N TYR A 55 -16.58 -2.83 3.37
CA TYR A 55 -17.24 -3.05 2.08
C TYR A 55 -18.02 -4.37 2.05
N LEU A 56 -17.40 -5.47 2.49
CA LEU A 56 -18.02 -6.78 2.53
C LEU A 56 -19.15 -6.84 3.57
N PHE A 57 -18.95 -6.23 4.74
CA PHE A 57 -19.97 -6.13 5.78
C PHE A 57 -21.22 -5.40 5.29
N GLY A 58 -21.07 -4.37 4.47
CA GLY A 58 -22.18 -3.72 3.79
C GLY A 58 -23.05 -4.73 3.00
N MET A 59 -22.42 -5.70 2.32
CA MET A 59 -23.15 -6.73 1.57
C MET A 59 -23.76 -7.80 2.49
N ILE A 60 -23.06 -8.20 3.54
CA ILE A 60 -23.58 -9.11 4.57
C ILE A 60 -24.89 -8.52 5.16
N LYS A 61 -24.91 -7.22 5.45
CA LYS A 61 -26.11 -6.50 5.90
C LYS A 61 -27.28 -6.59 4.91
N LEU A 62 -27.01 -6.59 3.60
CA LEU A 62 -28.06 -6.74 2.59
C LEU A 62 -28.61 -8.17 2.50
N LEU A 63 -27.78 -9.18 2.77
CA LEU A 63 -28.22 -10.57 2.85
C LEU A 63 -28.99 -10.87 4.14
N GLY A 64 -28.64 -10.18 5.23
CA GLY A 64 -29.25 -10.40 6.55
C GLY A 64 -28.82 -11.70 7.23
N ASP A 65 -27.72 -12.31 6.77
CA ASP A 65 -27.19 -13.56 7.29
C ASP A 65 -25.85 -13.30 7.98
N TYR A 66 -25.83 -13.38 9.31
CA TYR A 66 -24.65 -13.13 10.14
C TYR A 66 -23.96 -14.39 10.68
N PRO A 67 -24.68 -15.46 11.10
CA PRO A 67 -24.04 -16.62 11.73
C PRO A 67 -22.92 -17.25 10.90
N ASP A 68 -23.19 -17.62 9.64
CA ASP A 68 -22.21 -18.32 8.80
C ASP A 68 -20.98 -17.44 8.48
N PHE A 69 -21.19 -16.14 8.27
CA PHE A 69 -20.10 -15.19 8.03
C PHE A 69 -19.28 -14.92 9.29
N CYS A 70 -19.93 -14.93 10.45
CA CYS A 70 -19.27 -14.80 11.74
C CYS A 70 -18.42 -16.03 12.05
N GLU A 71 -18.93 -17.24 11.81
CA GLU A 71 -18.16 -18.50 11.96
C GLU A 71 -16.94 -18.54 11.02
N LEU A 72 -17.11 -18.10 9.76
CA LEU A 72 -16.01 -17.96 8.80
C LEU A 72 -14.93 -17.00 9.34
N ALA A 73 -15.35 -15.81 9.76
CA ALA A 73 -14.42 -14.77 10.22
C ALA A 73 -13.72 -15.18 11.54
N GLU A 74 -14.41 -15.86 12.44
CA GLU A 74 -13.82 -16.44 13.65
C GLU A 74 -12.73 -17.46 13.31
N ALA A 75 -13.06 -18.44 12.45
CA ALA A 75 -12.13 -19.48 12.05
C ALA A 75 -10.89 -18.86 11.37
N GLY A 76 -11.12 -17.91 10.45
CA GLY A 76 -10.08 -17.17 9.74
C GLY A 76 -9.18 -16.37 10.68
N ALA A 77 -9.75 -15.61 11.63
CA ALA A 77 -8.94 -14.84 12.57
C ALA A 77 -8.09 -15.75 13.47
N LYS A 78 -8.68 -16.82 14.02
CA LYS A 78 -7.98 -17.78 14.89
C LYS A 78 -6.87 -18.55 14.14
N SER A 79 -7.04 -18.87 12.86
CA SER A 79 -6.01 -19.56 12.07
C SER A 79 -4.85 -18.67 11.65
N ASN A 80 -5.00 -17.34 11.73
CA ASN A 80 -4.03 -16.37 11.22
C ASN A 80 -3.42 -15.49 12.34
N LEU A 81 -3.46 -15.91 13.61
CA LEU A 81 -2.89 -15.18 14.76
C LEU A 81 -1.37 -14.94 14.68
N MET A 82 -0.67 -15.68 13.82
CA MET A 82 0.77 -15.56 13.61
C MET A 82 1.12 -15.21 12.16
N ASP A 83 0.11 -14.87 11.35
CA ASP A 83 0.28 -14.52 9.96
C ASP A 83 0.93 -13.13 9.84
N THR A 84 1.88 -12.96 8.94
CA THR A 84 2.51 -11.65 8.69
C THR A 84 1.92 -10.96 7.45
N THR A 85 0.77 -11.43 6.98
CA THR A 85 0.00 -10.81 5.90
C THR A 85 -1.25 -10.16 6.48
N TRP A 86 -2.09 -9.55 5.65
CA TRP A 86 -3.28 -8.81 6.07
C TRP A 86 -4.53 -9.68 6.35
N ARG A 87 -4.35 -11.00 6.51
CA ARG A 87 -5.48 -11.93 6.67
C ARG A 87 -6.15 -11.78 8.03
N PHE A 88 -5.36 -11.68 9.10
CA PHE A 88 -5.91 -11.47 10.43
C PHE A 88 -6.76 -10.20 10.48
N GLU A 89 -6.21 -9.09 9.99
CA GLU A 89 -6.82 -7.76 9.93
C GLU A 89 -8.15 -7.78 9.16
N HIS A 90 -8.18 -8.52 8.04
CA HIS A 90 -9.38 -8.70 7.23
C HIS A 90 -10.50 -9.40 8.01
N TYR A 91 -10.20 -10.52 8.67
CA TYR A 91 -11.20 -11.27 9.43
C TYR A 91 -11.66 -10.55 10.68
N ILE A 92 -10.73 -9.95 11.42
CA ILE A 92 -11.07 -9.25 12.66
C ILE A 92 -11.90 -7.99 12.37
N SER A 93 -11.64 -7.29 11.26
CA SER A 93 -12.49 -6.18 10.80
C SER A 93 -13.93 -6.62 10.52
N LEU A 94 -14.14 -7.78 9.89
CA LEU A 94 -15.48 -8.33 9.68
C LEU A 94 -16.19 -8.60 11.03
N LEU A 95 -15.47 -9.18 11.99
CA LEU A 95 -16.03 -9.48 13.33
C LEU A 95 -16.38 -8.22 14.12
N THR A 96 -15.52 -7.20 14.13
CA THR A 96 -15.78 -5.95 14.88
C THR A 96 -16.97 -5.20 14.29
N LEU A 97 -17.07 -5.13 12.98
CA LEU A 97 -18.21 -4.52 12.29
C LEU A 97 -19.52 -5.29 12.54
N MET A 98 -19.46 -6.63 12.59
CA MET A 98 -20.61 -7.46 12.94
C MET A 98 -21.04 -7.34 14.41
N ALA A 99 -20.15 -6.92 15.31
CA ALA A 99 -20.40 -6.92 16.76
C ALA A 99 -21.62 -6.08 17.19
N ASP A 100 -21.91 -4.99 16.48
CA ASP A 100 -23.09 -4.14 16.74
C ASP A 100 -24.41 -4.82 16.30
N ALA A 101 -24.37 -5.61 15.23
CA ALA A 101 -25.55 -6.27 14.66
C ALA A 101 -25.77 -7.71 15.17
N TYR A 102 -24.71 -8.37 15.67
CA TYR A 102 -24.71 -9.78 16.03
C TYR A 102 -23.85 -10.03 17.27
N GLU A 103 -24.52 -10.18 18.42
CA GLU A 103 -23.88 -10.30 19.74
C GLU A 103 -22.78 -11.37 19.86
N PRO A 104 -22.90 -12.56 19.23
CA PRO A 104 -21.81 -13.55 19.25
C PRO A 104 -20.50 -13.03 18.67
N ALA A 105 -20.53 -12.16 17.66
CA ALA A 105 -19.32 -11.57 17.08
C ALA A 105 -18.58 -10.72 18.13
N SER A 106 -19.29 -9.94 18.94
CA SER A 106 -18.69 -9.15 20.04
C SER A 106 -17.93 -10.04 21.04
N LYS A 107 -18.54 -11.17 21.44
CA LYS A 107 -17.89 -12.13 22.34
C LYS A 107 -16.62 -12.72 21.72
N ILE A 108 -16.65 -13.06 20.45
CA ILE A 108 -15.50 -13.62 19.71
C ILE A 108 -14.37 -12.58 19.64
N VAL A 109 -14.68 -11.32 19.34
CA VAL A 109 -13.68 -10.24 19.33
C VAL A 109 -12.96 -10.15 20.67
N TRP A 110 -13.70 -10.17 21.78
CA TRP A 110 -13.10 -10.15 23.12
C TRP A 110 -12.32 -11.44 23.46
N GLU A 111 -12.75 -12.60 22.96
CA GLU A 111 -11.98 -13.84 23.08
C GLU A 111 -10.63 -13.71 22.36
N ILE A 112 -10.63 -13.22 21.12
CA ILE A 112 -9.41 -13.00 20.33
C ILE A 112 -8.49 -11.99 21.01
N TYR A 113 -9.04 -10.90 21.57
CA TYR A 113 -8.26 -9.98 22.41
C TYR A 113 -7.53 -10.72 23.53
N GLN A 114 -8.22 -11.61 24.26
CA GLN A 114 -7.59 -12.37 25.35
C GLN A 114 -6.54 -13.37 24.84
N ILE A 115 -6.75 -13.99 23.68
CA ILE A 115 -5.77 -14.87 23.05
C ILE A 115 -4.50 -14.09 22.69
N LEU A 116 -4.62 -12.96 21.99
CA LEU A 116 -3.47 -12.11 21.65
C LEU A 116 -2.75 -11.60 22.90
N LEU A 117 -3.51 -11.25 23.95
CA LEU A 117 -2.92 -10.82 25.22
C LEU A 117 -2.12 -11.95 25.88
N HIS A 118 -2.62 -13.18 25.80
CA HIS A 118 -1.90 -14.35 26.27
C HIS A 118 -0.61 -14.57 25.46
N GLU A 119 -0.68 -14.52 24.13
CA GLU A 119 0.50 -14.67 23.26
C GLU A 119 1.56 -13.58 23.52
N LEU A 120 1.17 -12.33 23.80
CA LEU A 120 2.13 -11.29 24.20
C LEU A 120 2.78 -11.59 25.55
N ARG A 121 2.07 -12.22 26.49
CA ARG A 121 2.59 -12.61 27.81
C ARG A 121 3.53 -13.81 27.75
N THR A 122 3.23 -14.82 26.92
CA THR A 122 3.92 -16.13 26.97
C THR A 122 4.66 -16.51 25.70
N GLY A 123 4.27 -15.94 24.56
CA GLY A 123 4.80 -16.26 23.24
C GLY A 123 6.22 -15.77 23.00
N GLY A 124 6.74 -16.09 21.82
CA GLY A 124 8.09 -15.74 21.37
C GLY A 124 8.09 -15.02 20.03
N GLN A 125 9.26 -14.56 19.61
CA GLN A 125 9.47 -14.04 18.26
C GLN A 125 9.30 -15.15 17.23
N THR A 126 8.89 -14.77 16.03
CA THR A 126 9.09 -15.60 14.85
C THR A 126 10.58 -15.78 14.57
N GLN A 127 10.94 -16.72 13.70
CA GLN A 127 12.33 -16.90 13.24
C GLN A 127 12.95 -15.63 12.61
N TRP A 128 12.12 -14.66 12.20
CA TRP A 128 12.51 -13.39 11.60
C TRP A 128 12.58 -12.24 12.61
N GLY A 129 12.41 -12.52 13.91
CA GLY A 129 12.43 -11.50 14.96
C GLY A 129 11.13 -10.69 15.09
N THR A 130 10.10 -10.98 14.28
CA THR A 130 8.82 -10.27 14.31
C THR A 130 7.89 -10.81 15.41
N TRP A 131 6.92 -9.98 15.81
CA TRP A 131 5.87 -10.29 16.78
C TRP A 131 4.49 -10.06 16.15
N PRO A 132 3.97 -10.98 15.30
CA PRO A 132 2.67 -10.77 14.64
C PRO A 132 1.53 -10.50 15.62
N ALA A 133 1.51 -11.21 16.75
CA ALA A 133 0.53 -10.98 17.82
C ALA A 133 0.53 -9.54 18.36
N TYR A 134 1.65 -8.82 18.25
CA TYR A 134 1.73 -7.42 18.60
C TYR A 134 1.01 -6.54 17.57
N ASP A 135 1.38 -6.67 16.30
CA ASP A 135 0.79 -5.89 15.20
C ASP A 135 -0.73 -6.12 15.14
N HIS A 136 -1.15 -7.38 15.26
CA HIS A 136 -2.55 -7.79 15.33
C HIS A 136 -3.29 -7.23 16.55
N MET A 137 -2.63 -7.18 17.73
CA MET A 137 -3.23 -6.59 18.92
C MET A 137 -3.44 -5.08 18.75
N SER A 138 -2.44 -4.38 18.22
CA SER A 138 -2.52 -2.95 17.92
C SER A 138 -3.70 -2.67 16.98
N TYR A 139 -3.81 -3.44 15.89
CA TYR A 139 -4.92 -3.36 14.93
C TYR A 139 -6.29 -3.63 15.55
N LEU A 140 -6.42 -4.73 16.30
CA LEU A 140 -7.65 -5.08 16.97
C LEU A 140 -8.09 -3.98 17.96
N CYS A 141 -7.14 -3.40 18.71
CA CYS A 141 -7.48 -2.34 19.65
C CYS A 141 -8.01 -1.09 18.94
N VAL A 142 -7.45 -0.70 17.79
CA VAL A 142 -7.99 0.40 16.98
C VAL A 142 -9.42 0.11 16.55
N LEU A 143 -9.70 -1.11 16.06
CA LEU A 143 -11.05 -1.47 15.65
C LEU A 143 -12.06 -1.51 16.81
N ILE A 144 -11.68 -2.04 17.98
CA ILE A 144 -12.57 -1.99 19.16
C ILE A 144 -12.87 -0.53 19.53
N PHE A 145 -11.84 0.32 19.51
CA PHE A 145 -11.96 1.74 19.84
C PHE A 145 -12.89 2.50 18.89
N ASP A 146 -12.85 2.19 17.60
CA ASP A 146 -13.68 2.86 16.58
C ASP A 146 -15.08 2.25 16.46
N ASP A 147 -15.15 0.91 16.33
CA ASP A 147 -16.38 0.19 15.94
C ASP A 147 -17.23 -0.25 17.14
N MET A 148 -16.62 -0.47 18.32
CA MET A 148 -17.31 -1.05 19.48
C MET A 148 -17.46 -0.09 20.66
N CYS A 149 -16.76 1.05 20.66
CA CYS A 149 -16.95 2.12 21.63
C CYS A 149 -17.79 3.24 21.02
N GLY A 150 -19.02 3.43 21.51
CA GLY A 150 -19.98 4.40 20.98
C GLY A 150 -19.78 5.83 21.49
N THR A 151 -19.08 5.99 22.62
CA THR A 151 -18.86 7.29 23.27
C THR A 151 -17.40 7.55 23.61
N ASP A 152 -17.05 8.82 23.77
CA ASP A 152 -15.72 9.24 24.24
C ASP A 152 -15.33 8.65 25.60
N ASP A 153 -16.31 8.43 26.48
CA ASP A 153 -16.07 7.87 27.81
C ASP A 153 -15.79 6.36 27.72
N GLU A 154 -16.56 5.61 26.93
CA GLU A 154 -16.27 4.19 26.64
C GLU A 154 -14.90 4.01 25.99
N ARG A 155 -14.54 4.90 25.05
CA ARG A 155 -13.21 4.93 24.43
C ARG A 155 -12.10 5.17 25.45
N ALA A 156 -12.30 6.14 26.36
CA ALA A 156 -11.35 6.43 27.43
C ALA A 156 -11.18 5.25 28.39
N GLU A 157 -12.27 4.61 28.79
CA GLU A 157 -12.26 3.41 29.64
C GLU A 157 -11.54 2.24 28.95
N PHE A 158 -11.80 2.02 27.67
CA PHE A 158 -11.12 1.00 26.86
C PHE A 158 -9.61 1.25 26.78
N LEU A 159 -9.18 2.49 26.52
CA LEU A 159 -7.75 2.84 26.49
C LEU A 159 -7.08 2.57 27.84
N LEU A 160 -7.70 2.94 28.95
CA LEU A 160 -7.17 2.62 30.29
C LEU A 160 -6.98 1.12 30.48
N LYS A 161 -7.94 0.31 30.01
CA LYS A 161 -7.82 -1.15 30.04
C LYS A 161 -6.61 -1.63 29.22
N VAL A 162 -6.50 -1.21 27.96
CA VAL A 162 -5.41 -1.63 27.05
C VAL A 162 -4.05 -1.21 27.61
N PHE A 163 -3.93 0.04 28.05
CA PHE A 163 -2.67 0.56 28.61
C PHE A 163 -2.28 -0.13 29.91
N SER A 164 -3.25 -0.55 30.75
CA SER A 164 -2.97 -1.38 31.92
C SER A 164 -2.51 -2.79 31.52
N ASP A 165 -3.17 -3.41 30.53
CA ASP A 165 -2.76 -4.72 30.00
C ASP A 165 -1.34 -4.67 29.40
N TYR A 166 -1.00 -3.64 28.62
CA TYR A 166 0.34 -3.44 28.08
C TYR A 166 1.36 -3.15 29.19
N GLY A 167 0.99 -2.31 30.17
CA GLY A 167 1.81 -2.03 31.34
C GLY A 167 2.18 -3.28 32.14
N ASP A 168 1.25 -4.21 32.32
CA ASP A 168 1.50 -5.51 32.94
C ASP A 168 2.54 -6.33 32.16
N ILE A 169 2.37 -6.44 30.84
CA ILE A 169 3.30 -7.16 29.97
C ILE A 169 4.68 -6.50 29.99
N MET A 170 4.75 -5.17 29.92
CA MET A 170 6.01 -4.41 30.00
C MET A 170 6.76 -4.67 31.31
N ARG A 171 6.05 -4.91 32.42
CA ARG A 171 6.64 -5.25 33.72
C ARG A 171 7.15 -6.69 33.73
N MET A 172 6.39 -7.62 33.14
CA MET A 172 6.79 -9.03 33.02
C MET A 172 7.93 -9.25 32.02
N ARG A 173 7.94 -8.47 30.93
CA ARG A 173 8.82 -8.64 29.76
C ARG A 173 9.43 -7.29 29.38
N PRO A 174 10.41 -6.78 30.14
CA PRO A 174 10.96 -5.43 29.94
C PRO A 174 11.54 -5.16 28.54
N HIS A 175 11.97 -6.20 27.81
CA HIS A 175 12.48 -6.07 26.44
C HIS A 175 11.38 -5.74 25.41
N LEU A 176 10.09 -5.96 25.73
CA LEU A 176 8.96 -5.61 24.85
C LEU A 176 8.49 -4.16 25.00
N LYS A 177 9.05 -3.39 25.93
CA LYS A 177 8.63 -2.00 26.21
C LYS A 177 8.64 -1.08 24.99
N ALA A 178 9.64 -1.23 24.12
CA ALA A 178 9.74 -0.41 22.91
C ALA A 178 8.74 -0.84 21.82
N TYR A 179 8.31 -2.11 21.85
CA TYR A 179 7.33 -2.63 20.89
C TYR A 179 5.92 -2.24 21.29
N LEU A 180 5.54 -2.46 22.56
CA LEU A 180 4.18 -2.22 23.09
C LEU A 180 3.74 -0.74 23.16
N GLU A 181 4.60 0.19 22.78
CA GLU A 181 4.26 1.60 22.55
C GLU A 181 4.71 1.94 21.12
N ASP A 182 4.15 1.25 20.12
CA ASP A 182 4.45 1.54 18.70
C ASP A 182 3.95 2.91 18.26
N GLY A 183 3.00 3.49 19.02
CA GLY A 183 2.45 4.81 18.81
C GLY A 183 1.24 4.83 17.86
N TRP A 184 0.78 3.70 17.31
CA TRP A 184 -0.32 3.71 16.34
C TRP A 184 -1.68 3.92 17.02
N LEU A 185 -2.04 3.08 18.00
CA LEU A 185 -3.27 3.25 18.79
C LEU A 185 -3.26 4.61 19.51
N GLU A 186 -2.11 5.04 20.01
CA GLU A 186 -1.92 6.29 20.73
C GLU A 186 -2.07 7.51 19.81
N ALA A 187 -1.54 7.45 18.58
CA ALA A 187 -1.71 8.50 17.59
C ALA A 187 -3.17 8.61 17.18
N HIS A 188 -3.80 7.49 16.82
CA HIS A 188 -5.21 7.43 16.42
C HIS A 188 -6.13 7.94 17.53
N ALA A 189 -6.02 7.40 18.74
CA ALA A 189 -6.77 7.87 19.89
C ALA A 189 -6.49 9.34 20.21
N GLY A 190 -5.25 9.79 19.99
CA GLY A 190 -4.83 11.18 20.17
C GLY A 190 -5.50 12.15 19.22
N GLU A 191 -5.81 11.74 17.98
CA GLU A 191 -6.58 12.52 17.01
C GLU A 191 -8.05 12.62 17.40
N VAL A 192 -8.63 11.53 17.93
CA VAL A 192 -10.06 11.47 18.30
C VAL A 192 -10.35 12.15 19.65
N LEU A 193 -9.64 11.76 20.72
CA LEU A 193 -9.91 12.23 22.09
C LEU A 193 -9.04 13.43 22.51
N GLY A 194 -7.97 13.69 21.76
CA GLY A 194 -6.94 14.66 22.10
C GLY A 194 -5.84 14.07 22.99
N LYS A 195 -4.60 14.08 22.49
CA LYS A 195 -3.41 13.56 23.21
C LYS A 195 -3.28 14.04 24.67
N ASN A 196 -3.50 15.33 24.93
CA ASN A 196 -3.40 15.89 26.29
C ASN A 196 -4.45 15.31 27.24
N ARG A 197 -5.65 14.98 26.73
CA ARG A 197 -6.71 14.33 27.53
C ARG A 197 -6.26 12.94 27.96
N ILE A 198 -5.67 12.16 27.03
CA ILE A 198 -5.18 10.82 27.31
C ILE A 198 -4.03 10.85 28.33
N TRP A 199 -3.08 11.77 28.19
CA TRP A 199 -2.00 11.93 29.16
C TRP A 199 -2.51 12.28 30.54
N LYS A 200 -3.43 13.24 30.65
CA LYS A 200 -4.03 13.62 31.92
C LYS A 200 -4.74 12.43 32.57
N MET A 201 -5.49 11.66 31.79
CA MET A 201 -6.17 10.45 32.24
C MET A 201 -5.18 9.41 32.80
N LEU A 202 -4.05 9.18 32.13
CA LEU A 202 -3.00 8.29 32.62
C LEU A 202 -2.34 8.82 33.90
N GLU A 203 -2.08 10.12 33.99
CA GLU A 203 -1.49 10.76 35.18
C GLU A 203 -2.42 10.69 36.40
N GLU A 204 -3.74 10.83 36.19
CA GLU A 204 -4.76 10.69 37.23
C GLU A 204 -4.86 9.24 37.75
N ASN A 205 -4.50 8.26 36.92
CA ASN A 205 -4.57 6.83 37.24
C ASN A 205 -3.18 6.19 37.50
N GLN A 206 -2.13 6.98 37.70
CA GLN A 206 -0.75 6.50 37.90
C GLN A 206 -0.52 5.71 39.20
N SER A 207 -1.53 5.62 40.07
CA SER A 207 -1.49 4.75 41.25
C SER A 207 -1.57 3.26 40.88
N ASP A 208 -2.09 2.92 39.69
CA ASP A 208 -1.95 1.59 39.10
C ASP A 208 -0.51 1.40 38.57
N PRO A 209 0.26 0.42 39.10
CA PRO A 209 1.63 0.16 38.66
C PRO A 209 1.77 -0.15 37.17
N ASN A 210 0.74 -0.71 36.54
CA ASN A 210 0.76 -1.04 35.12
C ASN A 210 0.62 0.23 34.27
N LEU A 211 -0.39 1.06 34.57
CA LEU A 211 -0.58 2.34 33.91
C LEU A 211 0.62 3.28 34.11
N TYR A 212 1.23 3.27 35.30
CA TYR A 212 2.48 3.98 35.55
C TYR A 212 3.61 3.49 34.64
N CYS A 213 3.79 2.17 34.53
CA CYS A 213 4.84 1.59 33.67
C CYS A 213 4.66 1.99 32.19
N TYR A 214 3.42 1.95 31.71
CA TYR A 214 3.09 2.35 30.34
C TYR A 214 3.30 3.85 30.12
N LEU A 215 2.81 4.71 31.03
CA LEU A 215 2.98 6.17 30.96
C LEU A 215 4.46 6.59 30.92
N GLU A 216 5.31 5.99 31.75
CA GLU A 216 6.74 6.27 31.77
C GLU A 216 7.41 5.90 30.44
N GLN A 217 7.01 4.77 29.84
CA GLN A 217 7.51 4.34 28.55
C GLN A 217 7.06 5.27 27.44
N TRP A 218 5.79 5.70 27.44
CA TRP A 218 5.28 6.68 26.48
C TRP A 218 5.98 8.04 26.61
N LYS A 219 6.18 8.55 27.84
CA LYS A 219 6.94 9.80 28.07
C LYS A 219 8.36 9.72 27.54
N LYS A 220 9.04 8.59 27.74
CA LYS A 220 10.38 8.35 27.21
C LYS A 220 10.38 8.40 25.68
N ASN A 221 9.50 7.64 25.03
CA ASN A 221 9.43 7.54 23.58
C ASN A 221 8.96 8.85 22.93
N ASP A 222 8.02 9.59 23.52
CA ASP A 222 7.61 10.91 23.04
C ASP A 222 8.76 11.93 23.14
N GLY A 223 9.56 11.86 24.21
CA GLY A 223 10.80 12.62 24.35
C GLY A 223 11.79 12.28 23.22
N GLU A 224 12.04 10.99 23.00
CA GLU A 224 12.91 10.51 21.91
C GLU A 224 12.38 10.91 20.54
N ARG A 225 11.08 10.79 20.26
CA ARG A 225 10.43 11.22 19.00
C ARG A 225 10.55 12.73 18.79
N ARG A 226 10.41 13.55 19.84
CA ARG A 226 10.64 15.00 19.76
C ARG A 226 12.11 15.31 19.48
N THR A 227 13.03 14.60 20.13
CA THR A 227 14.47 14.74 19.87
C THR A 227 14.82 14.26 18.46
N LEU A 228 14.26 13.15 17.97
CA LEU A 228 14.41 12.62 16.62
C LEU A 228 13.75 13.50 15.54
N GLY A 229 12.61 14.11 15.83
CA GLY A 229 11.96 15.09 14.96
C GLY A 229 12.72 16.41 14.88
N GLN A 230 13.41 16.80 15.96
CA GLN A 230 14.39 17.89 15.96
C GLN A 230 15.72 17.47 15.31
N LEU A 231 16.07 16.19 15.39
CA LEU A 231 17.15 15.51 14.68
C LEU A 231 16.65 14.89 13.37
N THR A 232 15.68 15.49 12.65
CA THR A 232 15.58 15.19 11.21
C THR A 232 16.99 15.31 10.68
N PRO A 233 17.59 14.27 10.09
CA PRO A 233 19.00 14.33 9.81
C PRO A 233 19.26 15.40 8.76
N LYS A 234 19.67 16.59 9.22
CA LYS A 234 20.93 17.17 8.78
C LYS A 234 22.04 16.22 9.28
N THR A 235 22.03 14.96 8.86
CA THR A 235 23.31 14.25 8.77
C THR A 235 24.07 15.07 7.75
N ASN A 236 25.05 15.79 8.28
CA ASN A 236 26.18 16.28 7.56
C ASN A 236 26.96 15.03 7.06
N THR A 237 26.33 14.22 6.21
CA THR A 237 26.94 13.10 5.51
C THR A 237 27.69 13.73 4.36
N GLU A 238 29.02 13.64 4.40
CA GLU A 238 29.89 14.07 3.32
C GLU A 238 29.33 13.61 1.97
N ILE A 239 29.31 14.53 1.01
CA ILE A 239 28.96 14.23 -0.38
C ILE A 239 30.03 13.26 -0.88
N LYS A 240 29.66 11.99 -1.02
CA LYS A 240 30.56 10.99 -1.61
C LYS A 240 30.60 11.17 -3.13
N THR A 241 31.81 11.07 -3.66
CA THR A 241 32.08 11.06 -5.09
C THR A 241 31.57 9.77 -5.74
N ALA A 242 31.34 9.79 -7.04
CA ALA A 242 31.00 8.63 -7.87
C ALA A 242 31.97 7.45 -7.65
N GLN A 243 33.25 7.75 -7.43
CA GLN A 243 34.27 6.73 -7.17
C GLN A 243 34.09 6.03 -5.82
N GLU A 244 33.65 6.76 -4.80
CA GLU A 244 33.36 6.19 -3.48
C GLU A 244 32.08 5.38 -3.51
N ILE A 245 31.04 5.87 -4.18
CA ILE A 245 29.80 5.13 -4.42
C ILE A 245 30.11 3.82 -5.16
N TYR A 246 30.86 3.88 -6.26
CA TYR A 246 31.25 2.70 -7.04
C TYR A 246 31.99 1.67 -6.18
N LYS A 247 32.94 2.09 -5.33
CA LYS A 247 33.66 1.18 -4.42
C LYS A 247 32.74 0.52 -3.39
N GLU A 248 31.74 1.22 -2.89
CA GLU A 248 30.77 0.65 -1.95
C GLU A 248 29.84 -0.34 -2.63
N LEU A 249 29.38 -0.03 -3.85
CA LEU A 249 28.61 -0.95 -4.66
C LEU A 249 29.39 -2.25 -4.93
N GLN A 250 30.71 -2.20 -5.08
CA GLN A 250 31.54 -3.40 -5.20
C GLN A 250 31.61 -4.22 -3.89
N ALA A 251 31.46 -3.57 -2.74
CA ALA A 251 31.57 -4.21 -1.42
C ALA A 251 30.24 -4.80 -0.92
N TYR A 252 29.12 -4.55 -1.62
CA TYR A 252 27.82 -5.09 -1.22
C TYR A 252 27.73 -6.60 -1.41
N ASP A 253 27.38 -7.26 -0.30
CA ASP A 253 26.79 -8.59 -0.29
C ASP A 253 25.30 -8.51 -0.65
N GLU A 254 24.73 -9.59 -1.20
CA GLU A 254 23.36 -9.64 -1.72
C GLU A 254 22.31 -9.23 -0.67
N GLU A 255 22.56 -9.50 0.61
CA GLU A 255 21.66 -9.13 1.72
C GLU A 255 21.63 -7.63 2.02
N GLN A 256 22.74 -6.90 1.78
CA GLN A 256 22.86 -5.46 2.08
C GLN A 256 22.58 -4.57 0.86
N GLU A 257 22.59 -5.18 -0.32
CA GLU A 257 22.49 -4.52 -1.62
C GLU A 257 21.27 -3.59 -1.75
N PRO A 258 20.02 -4.00 -1.42
CA PRO A 258 18.83 -3.17 -1.70
C PRO A 258 18.77 -1.89 -0.86
N LEU A 259 19.03 -1.97 0.45
CA LEU A 259 18.93 -0.83 1.35
C LEU A 259 20.02 0.22 1.08
N GLY A 260 21.25 -0.25 0.81
CA GLY A 260 22.36 0.63 0.49
C GLY A 260 22.13 1.42 -0.80
N MET A 261 21.67 0.74 -1.86
CA MET A 261 21.38 1.39 -3.14
C MET A 261 20.19 2.37 -3.07
N ILE A 262 19.13 2.06 -2.32
CA ILE A 262 18.00 2.99 -2.11
C ILE A 262 18.47 4.28 -1.43
N GLN A 263 19.35 4.17 -0.44
CA GLN A 263 19.92 5.35 0.23
C GLN A 263 20.72 6.21 -0.76
N TRP A 264 21.50 5.60 -1.65
CA TRP A 264 22.26 6.34 -2.65
C TRP A 264 21.39 7.03 -3.68
N THR A 265 20.39 6.32 -4.21
CA THR A 265 19.41 6.89 -5.15
C THR A 265 18.74 8.13 -4.56
N ARG A 266 18.17 8.01 -3.35
CA ARG A 266 17.51 9.13 -2.65
C ARG A 266 18.46 10.30 -2.34
N ARG A 267 19.74 10.02 -2.11
CA ARG A 267 20.75 11.06 -1.86
C ARG A 267 21.04 11.85 -3.12
N LEU A 268 21.29 11.18 -4.24
CA LEU A 268 21.53 11.84 -5.53
C LEU A 268 20.34 12.70 -5.94
N GLU A 269 19.11 12.20 -5.75
CA GLU A 269 17.89 12.97 -6.00
C GLU A 269 17.79 14.25 -5.14
N LYS A 270 18.27 14.18 -3.89
CA LYS A 270 18.25 15.30 -2.94
C LYS A 270 19.33 16.33 -3.24
N THR A 271 20.52 15.92 -3.69
CA THR A 271 21.62 16.84 -3.99
C THR A 271 21.45 17.54 -5.33
N GLY A 272 20.87 16.86 -6.33
CA GLY A 272 20.78 17.40 -7.71
C GLY A 272 22.16 17.61 -8.34
N ASP A 273 23.15 16.82 -7.92
CA ASP A 273 24.52 16.91 -8.43
C ASP A 273 24.69 16.08 -9.71
N THR A 274 24.31 16.70 -10.83
CA THR A 274 24.51 16.16 -12.19
C THR A 274 25.95 15.72 -12.49
N GLY A 275 26.96 16.29 -11.81
CA GLY A 275 28.37 16.01 -12.08
C GLY A 275 28.79 14.62 -11.62
N GLU A 276 28.39 14.22 -10.42
CA GLU A 276 28.66 12.86 -9.93
C GLU A 276 27.79 11.82 -10.63
N LEU A 277 26.54 12.16 -11.00
CA LEU A 277 25.69 11.29 -11.80
C LEU A 277 26.30 11.01 -13.18
N THR A 278 26.85 12.02 -13.85
CA THR A 278 27.54 11.88 -15.14
C THR A 278 28.71 10.89 -15.03
N LYS A 279 29.52 11.01 -13.97
CA LYS A 279 30.65 10.09 -13.73
C LYS A 279 30.18 8.65 -13.50
N LEU A 280 29.09 8.45 -12.78
CA LEU A 280 28.51 7.11 -12.58
C LEU A 280 28.02 6.51 -13.92
N ILE A 281 27.44 7.33 -14.80
CA ILE A 281 27.04 6.91 -16.15
C ILE A 281 28.26 6.55 -17.01
N GLU A 282 29.34 7.32 -16.94
CA GLU A 282 30.61 6.99 -17.61
C GLU A 282 31.20 5.67 -17.10
N MET A 283 31.18 5.44 -15.78
CA MET A 283 31.58 4.17 -15.17
C MET A 283 30.70 3.02 -15.69
N TYR A 284 29.37 3.19 -15.72
CA TYR A 284 28.44 2.21 -16.29
C TYR A 284 28.76 1.89 -17.76
N GLY A 285 29.07 2.91 -18.57
CA GLY A 285 29.41 2.75 -19.97
C GLY A 285 30.69 1.93 -20.23
N THR A 286 31.58 1.84 -19.24
CA THR A 286 32.82 1.05 -19.32
C THR A 286 32.77 -0.27 -18.57
N GLU A 287 31.75 -0.48 -17.73
CA GLU A 287 31.62 -1.67 -16.91
C GLU A 287 31.22 -2.91 -17.73
N THR A 288 31.91 -4.01 -17.46
CA THR A 288 31.75 -5.30 -18.12
C THR A 288 30.97 -6.32 -17.28
N ASP A 289 31.03 -6.19 -15.96
CA ASP A 289 30.31 -7.08 -15.05
C ASP A 289 28.81 -6.75 -15.02
N GLY A 290 27.96 -7.75 -15.24
CA GLY A 290 26.51 -7.56 -15.34
C GLY A 290 25.86 -7.17 -14.02
N GLN A 291 26.36 -7.70 -12.89
CA GLN A 291 25.85 -7.36 -11.56
C GLN A 291 26.21 -5.91 -11.20
N MET A 292 27.44 -5.49 -11.49
CA MET A 292 27.86 -4.11 -11.27
C MET A 292 27.12 -3.13 -12.18
N ARG A 293 26.84 -3.49 -13.44
CA ARG A 293 25.96 -2.69 -14.31
C ARG A 293 24.57 -2.52 -13.73
N TYR A 294 23.98 -3.60 -13.20
CA TYR A 294 22.68 -3.54 -12.52
C TYR A 294 22.72 -2.57 -11.32
N ARG A 295 23.72 -2.71 -10.44
CA ARG A 295 23.91 -1.84 -9.26
C ARG A 295 24.04 -0.37 -9.65
N LEU A 296 24.80 -0.09 -10.71
CA LEU A 296 24.96 1.26 -11.23
C LEU A 296 23.66 1.82 -11.78
N LEU A 297 22.96 1.08 -12.65
CA LEU A 297 21.67 1.52 -13.18
C LEU A 297 20.66 1.78 -12.04
N PHE A 298 20.63 0.92 -11.02
CA PHE A 298 19.76 1.10 -9.86
C PHE A 298 20.01 2.44 -9.16
N VAL A 299 21.27 2.82 -8.95
CA VAL A 299 21.63 4.08 -8.28
C VAL A 299 21.40 5.29 -9.19
N ILE A 300 21.63 5.13 -10.50
CA ILE A 300 21.51 6.20 -11.49
C ILE A 300 20.04 6.51 -11.82
N ARG A 301 19.10 5.57 -11.60
CA ARG A 301 17.67 5.76 -11.84
C ARG A 301 17.12 6.93 -10.99
N THR A 302 17.10 8.12 -11.56
CA THR A 302 16.58 9.30 -10.87
C THR A 302 15.67 10.03 -11.84
N LYS A 303 14.41 10.29 -11.44
CA LYS A 303 13.42 10.94 -12.31
C LYS A 303 13.83 12.38 -12.69
N ARG A 304 14.77 13.00 -11.97
CA ARG A 304 15.14 14.42 -12.13
C ARG A 304 16.13 14.71 -13.26
N GLU A 305 16.95 13.74 -13.65
CA GLU A 305 18.16 14.01 -14.47
C GLU A 305 18.33 13.03 -15.64
N ALA A 306 17.20 12.57 -16.19
CA ALA A 306 17.16 11.68 -17.34
C ALA A 306 17.98 12.17 -18.56
N SER A 307 18.19 13.48 -18.68
CA SER A 307 18.96 14.12 -19.75
C SER A 307 20.48 13.94 -19.67
N VAL A 308 21.00 13.31 -18.61
CA VAL A 308 22.46 13.11 -18.43
C VAL A 308 22.99 11.94 -19.28
N PHE A 309 22.12 11.04 -19.73
CA PHE A 309 22.51 9.98 -20.66
C PHE A 309 22.75 10.54 -22.07
N ASP A 310 23.98 10.37 -22.56
CA ASP A 310 24.29 10.63 -23.97
C ASP A 310 23.80 9.48 -24.87
N LYS A 311 23.88 9.66 -26.19
CA LYS A 311 23.43 8.64 -27.16
C LYS A 311 24.14 7.28 -26.99
N LYS A 312 25.39 7.25 -26.50
CA LYS A 312 26.12 6.00 -26.27
C LYS A 312 25.63 5.29 -25.01
N GLY A 313 25.39 6.05 -23.95
CA GLY A 313 24.75 5.59 -22.72
C GLY A 313 23.39 4.99 -23.02
N ILE A 314 22.54 5.70 -23.75
CA ILE A 314 21.21 5.20 -24.16
C ILE A 314 21.34 3.87 -24.93
N ALA A 315 22.21 3.81 -25.93
CA ALA A 315 22.42 2.58 -26.70
C ALA A 315 22.92 1.41 -25.84
N ARG A 316 23.71 1.70 -24.80
CA ARG A 316 24.17 0.71 -23.83
C ARG A 316 23.02 0.17 -22.98
N VAL A 317 22.16 1.04 -22.45
CA VAL A 317 20.98 0.61 -21.68
C VAL A 317 20.03 -0.21 -22.56
N ILE A 318 19.80 0.22 -23.81
CA ILE A 318 19.03 -0.58 -24.79
C ILE A 318 19.65 -1.97 -24.99
N SER A 319 20.97 -2.08 -25.09
CA SER A 319 21.64 -3.37 -25.22
C SER A 319 21.49 -4.26 -23.98
N ASP A 320 21.38 -3.68 -22.77
CA ASP A 320 21.21 -4.45 -21.53
C ASP A 320 19.81 -5.05 -21.40
N MET A 321 18.83 -4.61 -22.22
CA MET A 321 17.52 -5.27 -22.33
C MET A 321 17.59 -6.70 -22.91
N ASP A 322 18.66 -7.01 -23.63
CA ASP A 322 18.91 -8.35 -24.20
C ASP A 322 19.84 -9.18 -23.30
N SER A 323 20.06 -8.75 -22.05
CA SER A 323 20.85 -9.48 -21.07
C SER A 323 20.17 -10.78 -20.61
N GLU A 324 20.99 -11.81 -20.34
CA GLU A 324 20.57 -13.05 -19.67
C GLU A 324 20.26 -12.84 -18.16
N SER A 325 20.69 -11.71 -17.60
CA SER A 325 20.38 -11.34 -16.22
C SER A 325 19.06 -10.59 -16.15
N ASP A 326 18.04 -11.22 -15.56
CA ASP A 326 16.71 -10.62 -15.38
C ASP A 326 16.77 -9.34 -14.55
N ARG A 327 17.59 -9.30 -13.48
CA ARG A 327 17.79 -8.08 -12.68
C ARG A 327 18.31 -6.91 -13.51
N LEU A 328 19.27 -7.17 -14.40
CA LEU A 328 19.83 -6.12 -15.26
C LEU A 328 18.81 -5.68 -16.33
N LYS A 329 18.06 -6.62 -16.90
CA LYS A 329 17.00 -6.35 -17.88
C LYS A 329 15.90 -5.48 -17.29
N GLU A 330 15.36 -5.85 -16.13
CA GLU A 330 14.34 -5.07 -15.43
C GLU A 330 14.84 -3.66 -15.10
N GLU A 331 16.09 -3.54 -14.64
CA GLU A 331 16.64 -2.23 -14.28
C GLU A 331 16.94 -1.37 -15.51
N ALA A 332 17.38 -1.97 -16.62
CA ALA A 332 17.48 -1.30 -17.90
C ALA A 332 16.12 -0.77 -18.37
N ALA A 333 15.05 -1.56 -18.24
CA ALA A 333 13.70 -1.12 -18.58
C ALA A 333 13.24 0.07 -17.74
N ARG A 334 13.47 0.03 -16.42
CA ARG A 334 13.17 1.14 -15.49
C ARG A 334 13.94 2.41 -15.84
N VAL A 335 15.21 2.30 -16.24
CA VAL A 335 15.99 3.46 -16.67
C VAL A 335 15.50 4.00 -18.01
N LEU A 336 15.19 3.13 -18.98
CA LEU A 336 14.65 3.54 -20.28
C LEU A 336 13.26 4.19 -20.19
N SER A 337 12.43 3.81 -19.22
CA SER A 337 11.14 4.49 -18.99
C SER A 337 11.29 5.91 -18.44
N ILE A 338 12.46 6.27 -17.91
CA ILE A 338 12.75 7.61 -17.40
C ILE A 338 13.45 8.47 -18.46
N ILE A 339 14.35 7.88 -19.25
CA ILE A 339 15.06 8.56 -20.36
C ILE A 339 14.05 9.00 -21.43
N ARG A 340 13.98 10.31 -21.69
CA ARG A 340 13.15 10.91 -22.74
C ARG A 340 13.98 11.07 -24.03
N ASP A 341 13.84 10.15 -24.98
CA ASP A 341 14.55 10.20 -26.26
C ASP A 341 13.81 9.43 -27.37
N ASP A 342 13.77 9.99 -28.58
CA ASP A 342 13.10 9.38 -29.74
C ASP A 342 13.60 7.96 -30.05
N SER A 343 14.89 7.68 -29.82
CA SER A 343 15.44 6.35 -30.05
C SER A 343 14.94 5.31 -29.04
N VAL A 344 14.62 5.73 -27.82
CA VAL A 344 14.03 4.89 -26.78
C VAL A 344 12.56 4.60 -27.11
N ARG A 345 11.80 5.62 -27.54
CA ARG A 345 10.44 5.42 -28.07
C ARG A 345 10.43 4.44 -29.24
N GLN A 346 11.29 4.65 -30.23
CA GLN A 346 11.37 3.79 -31.41
C GLN A 346 11.73 2.35 -31.04
N TYR A 347 12.62 2.16 -30.07
CA TYR A 347 12.95 0.84 -29.54
C TYR A 347 11.72 0.11 -28.97
N ALA A 348 10.90 0.81 -28.17
CA ALA A 348 9.66 0.25 -27.64
C ALA A 348 8.67 -0.14 -28.76
N ILE A 349 8.47 0.76 -29.73
CA ILE A 349 7.61 0.51 -30.90
C ILE A 349 8.10 -0.69 -31.72
N ASP A 350 9.40 -0.82 -31.94
CA ASP A 350 9.98 -1.94 -32.69
C ASP A 350 9.77 -3.28 -31.97
N ARG A 351 9.86 -3.30 -30.63
CA ARG A 351 9.52 -4.48 -29.82
C ARG A 351 8.05 -4.84 -29.96
N ILE A 352 7.16 -3.86 -29.83
CA ILE A 352 5.71 -4.05 -29.98
C ILE A 352 5.36 -4.60 -31.36
N ASN A 353 5.94 -4.05 -32.42
CA ASN A 353 5.74 -4.52 -33.80
C ASN A 353 6.23 -5.95 -34.04
N ARG A 354 7.14 -6.46 -33.20
CA ARG A 354 7.59 -7.86 -33.20
C ARG A 354 6.72 -8.78 -32.32
N GLY A 355 5.65 -8.25 -31.73
CA GLY A 355 4.72 -8.97 -30.87
C GLY A 355 5.13 -9.01 -29.40
N VAL A 356 6.13 -8.24 -28.99
CA VAL A 356 6.56 -8.16 -27.58
C VAL A 356 5.70 -7.12 -26.86
N THR A 357 4.85 -7.58 -25.95
CA THR A 357 3.87 -6.77 -25.20
C THR A 357 4.03 -6.93 -23.69
N ASP A 358 5.27 -7.21 -23.26
CA ASP A 358 5.63 -7.28 -21.84
C ASP A 358 5.51 -5.91 -21.15
N ILE A 359 5.41 -5.95 -19.82
CA ILE A 359 5.22 -4.77 -18.97
C ILE A 359 6.37 -3.78 -19.15
N ASP A 360 7.61 -4.27 -19.23
CA ASP A 360 8.81 -3.44 -19.44
C ASP A 360 8.71 -2.60 -20.72
N THR A 361 8.33 -3.23 -21.83
CA THR A 361 8.15 -2.55 -23.12
C THR A 361 7.06 -1.48 -23.03
N ILE A 362 5.98 -1.76 -22.31
CA ILE A 362 4.88 -0.82 -22.11
C ILE A 362 5.30 0.36 -21.22
N SER A 363 6.02 0.12 -20.13
CA SER A 363 6.58 1.17 -19.26
C SER A 363 7.55 2.08 -20.01
N ILE A 364 8.40 1.53 -20.89
CA ILE A 364 9.28 2.34 -21.75
C ILE A 364 8.47 3.25 -22.67
N LEU A 365 7.39 2.74 -23.28
CA LEU A 365 6.50 3.53 -24.14
C LEU A 365 5.75 4.61 -23.35
N ILE A 366 5.23 4.30 -22.14
CA ILE A 366 4.57 5.29 -21.26
C ILE A 366 5.54 6.43 -20.93
N GLY A 367 6.77 6.07 -20.57
CA GLY A 367 7.84 7.03 -20.33
C GLY A 367 8.15 7.91 -21.54
N ASN A 368 8.10 7.36 -22.74
CA ASN A 368 8.46 8.08 -23.96
C ASN A 368 7.24 8.43 -24.82
N TYR A 369 6.08 8.63 -24.19
CA TYR A 369 4.82 8.91 -24.87
C TYR A 369 4.90 10.16 -25.74
N GLN A 370 4.40 10.06 -26.97
CA GLN A 370 4.21 11.18 -27.89
C GLN A 370 2.75 11.28 -28.35
N GLU A 371 2.36 12.46 -28.86
CA GLU A 371 1.04 12.66 -29.47
C GLU A 371 0.81 11.62 -30.60
N GLY A 372 -0.32 10.91 -30.53
CA GLY A 372 -0.66 9.82 -31.43
C GLY A 372 -0.42 8.40 -30.87
N ASP A 373 0.27 8.26 -29.74
CA ASP A 373 0.50 6.95 -29.10
C ASP A 373 -0.72 6.43 -28.33
N GLY A 374 -1.72 7.27 -28.07
CA GLY A 374 -2.88 6.97 -27.22
C GLY A 374 -3.58 5.65 -27.57
N ARG A 375 -3.89 5.43 -28.86
CA ARG A 375 -4.54 4.18 -29.32
C ARG A 375 -3.69 2.94 -29.11
N LEU A 376 -2.40 3.04 -29.44
CA LEU A 376 -1.47 1.92 -29.30
C LEU A 376 -1.38 1.53 -27.83
N LEU A 377 -1.15 2.52 -26.97
CA LEU A 377 -1.02 2.31 -25.52
C LEU A 377 -2.31 1.77 -24.90
N ALA A 378 -3.48 2.30 -25.27
CA ALA A 378 -4.76 1.77 -24.81
C ALA A 378 -5.00 0.31 -25.25
N GLY A 379 -4.61 -0.04 -26.49
CA GLY A 379 -4.69 -1.41 -26.98
C GLY A 379 -3.76 -2.37 -26.22
N LEU A 380 -2.54 -1.94 -25.91
CA LEU A 380 -1.56 -2.72 -25.15
C LEU A 380 -2.04 -2.96 -23.72
N ILE A 381 -2.49 -1.93 -23.02
CA ILE A 381 -2.94 -2.04 -21.63
C ILE A 381 -4.17 -2.96 -21.52
N ARG A 382 -5.07 -2.93 -22.52
CA ARG A 382 -6.24 -3.83 -22.58
C ARG A 382 -5.89 -5.28 -22.89
N SER A 383 -4.69 -5.53 -23.41
CA SER A 383 -4.21 -6.89 -23.69
C SER A 383 -3.54 -7.55 -22.47
N ILE A 384 -3.16 -6.77 -21.47
CA ILE A 384 -2.61 -7.29 -20.22
C ILE A 384 -3.76 -7.82 -19.36
N SER A 385 -3.66 -9.09 -18.95
CA SER A 385 -4.55 -9.64 -17.93
C SER A 385 -4.25 -8.99 -16.58
N ALA A 386 -5.20 -8.24 -16.02
CA ALA A 386 -5.08 -7.64 -14.68
C ALA A 386 -4.92 -8.69 -13.56
N ASP A 387 -5.16 -9.98 -13.86
CA ASP A 387 -4.97 -11.09 -12.94
C ASP A 387 -3.51 -11.55 -12.81
N GLU A 388 -2.61 -11.18 -13.73
CA GLU A 388 -1.29 -11.82 -13.84
C GLU A 388 -0.16 -11.21 -12.99
N THR A 389 -0.25 -9.98 -12.47
CA THR A 389 0.77 -9.46 -11.54
C THR A 389 0.28 -8.23 -10.78
N ASN A 390 -0.10 -8.40 -9.51
CA ASN A 390 -0.72 -7.34 -8.69
C ASN A 390 0.21 -6.11 -8.52
N ASP A 391 1.49 -6.34 -8.22
CA ASP A 391 2.45 -5.25 -7.90
C ASP A 391 2.93 -4.48 -9.13
N PHE A 392 3.10 -5.17 -10.26
CA PHE A 392 3.54 -4.54 -11.50
C PHE A 392 2.44 -3.69 -12.14
N CYS A 393 1.18 -4.14 -12.06
CA CYS A 393 0.05 -3.31 -12.50
C CYS A 393 -0.06 -2.02 -11.69
N HIS A 394 0.26 -2.05 -10.38
CA HIS A 394 0.28 -0.86 -9.55
C HIS A 394 1.30 0.17 -10.04
N GLY A 395 2.54 -0.25 -10.33
CA GLY A 395 3.59 0.62 -10.88
C GLY A 395 3.20 1.23 -12.23
N MET A 396 2.76 0.40 -13.17
CA MET A 396 2.32 0.85 -14.49
C MET A 396 1.14 1.83 -14.42
N PHE A 397 0.15 1.57 -13.54
CA PHE A 397 -0.98 2.47 -13.35
C PHE A 397 -0.52 3.81 -12.77
N GLY A 398 0.45 3.79 -11.85
CA GLY A 398 1.11 4.99 -11.35
C GLY A 398 1.75 5.81 -12.48
N ASP A 399 2.52 5.17 -13.36
CA ASP A 399 3.19 5.84 -14.48
C ASP A 399 2.19 6.45 -15.48
N ILE A 400 1.06 5.78 -15.74
CA ILE A 400 -0.02 6.31 -16.58
C ILE A 400 -0.65 7.54 -15.94
N LEU A 401 -0.94 7.49 -14.64
CA LEU A 401 -1.53 8.62 -13.91
C LEU A 401 -0.58 9.82 -13.87
N ASP A 402 0.71 9.57 -13.66
CA ASP A 402 1.76 10.58 -13.71
C ASP A 402 1.86 11.21 -15.12
N LEU A 403 1.82 10.40 -16.20
CA LEU A 403 1.77 10.90 -17.59
C LEU A 403 0.55 11.82 -17.82
N ILE A 404 -0.62 11.42 -17.30
CA ILE A 404 -1.86 12.19 -17.40
C ILE A 404 -1.81 13.49 -16.58
N ASP A 405 -1.07 13.53 -15.47
CA ASP A 405 -0.85 14.75 -14.67
C ASP A 405 0.17 15.71 -15.33
N GLU A 406 1.22 15.18 -15.98
CA GLU A 406 2.31 15.95 -16.57
C GLU A 406 1.97 16.55 -17.94
N SER A 407 1.16 15.86 -18.75
CA SER A 407 0.83 16.30 -20.09
C SER A 407 -0.56 16.94 -20.15
N LYS A 408 -0.61 18.25 -20.41
CA LYS A 408 -1.88 18.97 -20.67
C LYS A 408 -2.56 18.49 -21.94
N GLU A 409 -1.77 17.96 -22.88
CA GLU A 409 -2.19 17.39 -24.16
C GLU A 409 -2.23 15.85 -24.15
N ALA A 410 -2.18 15.18 -22.98
CA ALA A 410 -2.38 13.73 -22.88
C ALA A 410 -3.77 13.43 -23.43
N ASP A 411 -3.75 13.04 -24.69
CA ASP A 411 -4.86 12.78 -25.59
C ASP A 411 -6.19 12.49 -24.86
N ASN A 412 -7.26 13.18 -25.28
CA ASN A 412 -8.62 12.83 -24.84
C ASN A 412 -8.85 11.33 -25.03
N GLU A 413 -8.27 10.71 -26.06
CA GLU A 413 -8.35 9.27 -26.29
C GLU A 413 -7.72 8.43 -25.17
N LEU A 414 -6.61 8.87 -24.55
CA LEU A 414 -6.01 8.17 -23.41
C LEU A 414 -6.84 8.41 -22.15
N SER A 415 -7.29 9.64 -21.90
CA SER A 415 -8.08 9.95 -20.69
C SER A 415 -9.47 9.31 -20.72
N ASP A 416 -10.22 9.46 -21.82
CA ASP A 416 -11.63 9.06 -21.93
C ASP A 416 -11.81 7.54 -22.00
N VAL A 417 -10.82 6.83 -22.54
CA VAL A 417 -10.89 5.39 -22.80
C VAL A 417 -10.18 4.59 -21.73
N LEU A 418 -9.04 5.08 -21.23
CA LEU A 418 -8.18 4.33 -20.32
C LEU A 418 -8.58 4.54 -18.86
N LEU A 419 -8.95 5.76 -18.44
CA LEU A 419 -9.30 5.99 -17.03
C LEU A 419 -10.52 5.16 -16.59
N PRO A 420 -11.63 5.06 -17.36
CA PRO A 420 -12.72 4.15 -17.00
C PRO A 420 -12.31 2.68 -16.98
N TYR A 421 -11.45 2.26 -17.93
CA TYR A 421 -10.93 0.90 -17.95
C TYR A 421 -10.09 0.59 -16.70
N LEU A 422 -9.15 1.46 -16.35
CA LEU A 422 -8.29 1.31 -15.18
C LEU A 422 -9.08 1.35 -13.86
N TYR A 423 -10.18 2.11 -13.82
CA TYR A 423 -11.10 2.08 -12.69
C TYR A 423 -11.68 0.66 -12.49
N HIS A 424 -12.16 0.02 -13.56
CA HIS A 424 -12.74 -1.32 -13.48
C HIS A 424 -11.72 -2.44 -13.30
N GLU A 425 -10.49 -2.26 -13.79
CA GLU A 425 -9.47 -3.31 -13.75
C GLU A 425 -8.50 -3.21 -12.57
N GLY A 426 -8.42 -2.06 -11.89
CA GLY A 426 -7.47 -1.83 -10.80
C GLY A 426 -7.82 -2.53 -9.49
N ASN A 427 -6.90 -3.37 -9.01
CA ASN A 427 -7.01 -4.03 -7.69
C ASN A 427 -6.74 -3.08 -6.51
N CYS A 428 -5.81 -2.13 -6.69
CA CYS A 428 -5.50 -1.13 -5.67
C CYS A 428 -6.54 -0.01 -5.66
N SER A 429 -7.26 0.09 -4.56
CA SER A 429 -8.29 1.09 -4.32
C SER A 429 -7.69 2.50 -4.17
N GLY A 430 -6.45 2.62 -3.68
CA GLY A 430 -5.69 3.87 -3.68
C GLY A 430 -5.39 4.41 -5.08
N CYS A 431 -5.03 3.52 -6.03
CA CYS A 431 -4.89 3.88 -7.45
C CYS A 431 -6.25 4.26 -8.06
N ARG A 432 -7.31 3.48 -7.78
CA ARG A 432 -8.66 3.81 -8.25
C ARG A 432 -9.12 5.17 -7.77
N ARG A 433 -8.78 5.55 -6.54
CA ARG A 433 -9.09 6.87 -5.98
C ARG A 433 -8.46 7.98 -6.81
N ARG A 434 -7.17 7.89 -7.13
CA ARG A 434 -6.51 8.83 -8.05
C ARG A 434 -7.24 8.85 -9.40
N ILE A 435 -7.54 7.69 -9.98
CA ILE A 435 -8.26 7.58 -11.26
C ILE A 435 -9.61 8.34 -11.22
N VAL A 436 -10.40 8.17 -10.16
CA VAL A 436 -11.67 8.89 -9.95
C VAL A 436 -11.44 10.40 -9.85
N GLU A 437 -10.40 10.86 -9.14
CA GLU A 437 -10.03 12.27 -9.08
C GLU A 437 -9.65 12.83 -10.46
N HIS A 438 -8.92 12.07 -11.27
CA HIS A 438 -8.60 12.44 -12.65
C HIS A 438 -9.84 12.54 -13.53
N MET A 439 -10.73 11.55 -13.45
CA MET A 439 -12.00 11.55 -14.20
C MET A 439 -12.88 12.74 -13.78
N LYS A 440 -12.93 13.07 -12.49
CA LYS A 440 -13.65 14.23 -11.95
C LYS A 440 -13.09 15.54 -12.49
N ARG A 441 -11.77 15.74 -12.42
CA ARG A 441 -11.10 16.97 -12.90
C ARG A 441 -11.34 17.21 -14.40
N ARG A 442 -11.56 16.15 -15.17
CA ARG A 442 -11.79 16.18 -16.62
C ARG A 442 -13.27 16.20 -17.03
N GLY A 443 -14.20 16.01 -16.09
CA GLY A 443 -15.63 15.98 -16.38
C GLY A 443 -16.08 14.74 -17.15
N ILE A 444 -15.33 13.63 -17.06
CA ILE A 444 -15.61 12.38 -17.78
C ILE A 444 -16.22 11.29 -16.88
N LEU A 445 -16.46 11.61 -15.60
CA LEU A 445 -17.23 10.74 -14.71
C LEU A 445 -18.67 10.64 -15.22
N THR A 446 -19.08 9.43 -15.58
CA THR A 446 -20.47 9.13 -15.93
C THR A 446 -21.30 8.94 -14.67
N LEU A 447 -22.62 9.13 -14.77
CA LEU A 447 -23.55 8.84 -13.67
C LEU A 447 -23.42 7.39 -13.19
N ASP A 448 -23.25 6.45 -14.12
CA ASP A 448 -23.07 5.02 -13.80
C ASP A 448 -21.84 4.77 -12.91
N ILE A 449 -20.68 5.37 -13.24
CA ILE A 449 -19.48 5.26 -12.41
C ILE A 449 -19.71 5.92 -11.04
N ILE A 450 -20.39 7.07 -11.00
CA ILE A 450 -20.65 7.79 -9.76
C ILE A 450 -21.55 6.96 -8.82
N GLU A 451 -22.58 6.33 -9.35
CA GLU A 451 -23.46 5.44 -8.58
C GLU A 451 -22.70 4.24 -8.00
N GLN A 452 -21.73 3.70 -8.74
CA GLN A 452 -20.83 2.66 -8.23
C GLN A 452 -19.88 3.23 -7.16
N CYS A 453 -19.27 4.39 -7.38
CA CYS A 453 -18.36 5.03 -6.43
C CYS A 453 -18.98 5.28 -5.05
N LEU A 454 -20.30 5.48 -4.95
CA LEU A 454 -21.02 5.60 -3.66
C LEU A 454 -20.85 4.38 -2.76
N TYR A 455 -20.48 3.22 -3.32
CA TYR A 455 -20.34 1.96 -2.61
C TYR A 455 -18.97 1.30 -2.84
N ASP A 456 -17.98 2.03 -3.37
CA ASP A 456 -16.61 1.51 -3.51
C ASP A 456 -16.02 1.17 -2.13
N CYS A 457 -15.10 0.21 -2.07
CA CYS A 457 -14.44 -0.17 -0.83
C CYS A 457 -13.60 0.98 -0.24
N ASN A 458 -13.08 1.88 -1.05
CA ASN A 458 -12.33 3.05 -0.61
C ASN A 458 -13.25 4.17 -0.13
N GLU A 459 -13.06 4.64 1.10
CA GLU A 459 -13.88 5.70 1.70
C GLU A 459 -13.78 7.04 0.98
N GLU A 460 -12.57 7.46 0.59
CA GLU A 460 -12.37 8.72 -0.12
C GLU A 460 -13.09 8.73 -1.48
N ILE A 461 -13.17 7.58 -2.17
CA ILE A 461 -13.98 7.45 -3.40
C ILE A 461 -15.47 7.69 -3.10
N ARG A 462 -16.00 7.11 -2.01
CA ARG A 462 -17.40 7.33 -1.59
C ARG A 462 -17.67 8.78 -1.24
N GLU A 463 -16.72 9.45 -0.58
CA GLU A 463 -16.83 10.89 -0.29
C GLU A 463 -16.86 11.74 -1.56
N ILE A 464 -15.99 11.43 -2.53
CA ILE A 464 -15.94 12.14 -3.82
C ILE A 464 -17.29 12.03 -4.52
N ALA A 465 -17.88 10.84 -4.56
CA ALA A 465 -19.19 10.59 -5.18
C ALA A 465 -20.34 11.27 -4.44
N SER A 466 -20.34 11.21 -3.10
CA SER A 466 -21.39 11.83 -2.26
C SER A 466 -21.46 13.35 -2.46
N LYS A 467 -20.29 14.02 -2.55
CA LYS A 467 -20.20 15.47 -2.83
C LYS A 467 -20.64 15.85 -4.25
N TRP A 468 -20.76 14.88 -5.15
CA TRP A 468 -21.19 15.12 -6.54
C TRP A 468 -22.71 14.93 -6.70
N MET A 469 -23.30 14.02 -5.92
CA MET A 469 -24.74 13.73 -5.94
C MET A 469 -25.58 14.66 -5.05
N GLY A 470 -24.97 15.30 -4.05
CA GLY A 470 -25.59 16.33 -3.22
C GLY A 470 -25.37 17.73 -3.77
#